data_AF-X1Q0V1-F1
#
_entry.id   AF-X1Q0V1-F1
#
_cell.length_a   1.000
_cell.length_b   1.000
_cell.length_c   1.000
_cell.angle_alpha   90.00
_cell.angle_beta   90.00
_cell.angle_gamma   90.00
#
_symmetry.space_group_name_H-M   'P 1'
#
loop_
_entity.id
_entity.type
_entity.pdbx_description
1 polymer ?
#
loop_
_entity_poly.entity_id
_entity_poly.type
_entity_poly.pdbx_seq_one_letter_code
_entity_poly.pdbx_strand_id
1 'polypeptide(L)'
;MDTKGHCFPESIIIQAVYLKLRFTLSYRDVEEIMRIRGVEVDHATIQRWVFKFMPEIEIQMRKRKKVVGVRWRMDETYSVPGSLRYLVPP
;
A
#
# COMPACT_ATOMS: atom_id res chain seq x y z
N MET A 1 15.08 -12.16 -3.83
CA MET A 1 14.40 -12.07 -5.14
C MET A 1 15.46 -12.18 -6.21
N ASP A 2 15.33 -13.09 -7.18
CA ASP A 2 16.26 -13.16 -8.30
C ASP A 2 15.93 -12.02 -9.28
N THR A 3 16.73 -10.96 -9.27
CA THR A 3 16.55 -9.77 -10.10
C THR A 3 17.46 -9.73 -11.33
N LYS A 4 18.09 -10.85 -11.67
CA LYS A 4 18.85 -11.02 -12.91
C LYS A 4 17.91 -10.89 -14.12
N GLY A 5 17.91 -9.73 -14.78
CA GLY A 5 17.22 -9.50 -16.05
C GLY A 5 16.19 -8.38 -16.08
N HIS A 6 16.03 -7.58 -15.02
CA HIS A 6 15.20 -6.37 -15.08
C HIS A 6 16.06 -5.12 -15.32
N CYS A 7 15.62 -4.23 -16.22
CA CYS A 7 16.28 -2.94 -16.49
C CYS A 7 16.24 -1.97 -15.30
N PHE A 8 15.57 -2.34 -14.20
CA PHE A 8 15.37 -1.50 -13.03
C PHE A 8 15.91 -2.20 -11.78
N PRO A 9 16.52 -1.45 -10.85
CA PRO A 9 16.99 -2.01 -9.59
C PRO A 9 15.81 -2.57 -8.78
N GLU A 10 16.09 -3.61 -8.00
CA GLU A 10 15.11 -4.32 -7.17
C GLU A 10 14.31 -3.39 -6.25
N SER A 11 14.97 -2.36 -5.71
CA SER A 11 14.37 -1.38 -4.82
C SER A 11 13.19 -0.64 -5.46
N ILE A 12 13.29 -0.28 -6.74
CA ILE A 12 12.23 0.42 -7.47
C ILE A 12 11.04 -0.50 -7.73
N ILE A 13 11.31 -1.76 -8.09
CA ILE A 13 10.28 -2.77 -8.33
C ILE A 13 9.48 -3.02 -7.05
N ILE A 14 10.18 -3.27 -5.94
CA ILE A 14 9.54 -3.50 -4.63
C ILE A 14 8.73 -2.28 -4.21
N GLN A 15 9.26 -1.06 -4.41
CA GLN A 15 8.57 0.17 -4.06
C GLN A 15 7.27 0.35 -4.86
N ALA A 16 7.28 0.06 -6.16
CA ALA A 16 6.09 0.15 -7.00
C ALA A 16 5.00 -0.83 -6.57
N VAL A 17 5.39 -2.08 -6.34
CA VAL A 17 4.45 -3.13 -5.87
C VAL A 17 3.95 -2.81 -4.45
N TYR A 18 4.80 -2.27 -3.58
CA TYR A 18 4.41 -1.84 -2.24
C TYR A 18 3.37 -0.72 -2.26
N LEU A 19 3.58 0.31 -3.08
CA LEU A 19 2.62 1.41 -3.23
C LEU A 19 1.26 0.90 -3.71
N LYS A 20 1.26 -0.02 -4.69
CA LYS A 20 0.04 -0.66 -5.19
C LYS A 20 -0.71 -1.40 -4.08
N LEU A 21 -0.01 -2.24 -3.31
CA LEU A 21 -0.61 -3.08 -2.26
C LEU A 21 -1.02 -2.29 -1.01
N ARG A 22 -0.29 -1.22 -0.66
CA ARG A 22 -0.51 -0.46 0.58
C ARG A 22 -1.63 0.59 0.46
N PHE A 23 -1.72 1.25 -0.69
CA PHE A 23 -2.57 2.43 -0.90
C PHE A 23 -3.70 2.22 -1.91
N THR A 24 -3.87 1.00 -2.46
CA THR A 24 -4.94 0.68 -3.43
C THR A 24 -4.94 1.61 -4.66
N LEU A 25 -3.77 2.13 -5.04
CA LEU A 25 -3.60 3.06 -6.16
C LEU A 25 -3.87 2.39 -7.52
N SER A 26 -4.25 3.16 -8.55
CA SER A 26 -4.30 2.64 -9.92
C SER A 26 -2.88 2.45 -10.47
N TYR A 27 -2.71 1.66 -11.53
CA TYR A 27 -1.37 1.47 -12.14
C TYR A 27 -0.81 2.76 -12.73
N ARG A 28 -1.68 3.65 -13.23
CA ARG A 28 -1.31 4.97 -13.75
C ARG A 28 -0.85 5.91 -12.64
N ASP A 29 -1.50 5.87 -11.48
CA ASP A 29 -1.07 6.69 -10.33
C ASP A 29 0.32 6.24 -9.84
N VAL A 30 0.58 4.93 -9.83
CA VAL A 30 1.91 4.41 -9.46
C VAL A 30 2.96 4.80 -10.49
N GLU A 31 2.64 4.76 -11.78
CA GLU A 31 3.50 5.29 -12.85
C GLU A 31 3.81 6.78 -12.63
N GLU A 32 2.80 7.59 -12.34
CA GLU A 32 3.00 9.02 -12.08
C GLU A 32 3.89 9.26 -10.86
N ILE A 33 3.70 8.52 -9.77
CA ILE A 33 4.56 8.59 -8.59
C ILE A 33 6.01 8.19 -8.92
N MET A 34 6.20 7.17 -9.76
CA MET A 34 7.54 6.78 -10.21
C MET A 34 8.18 7.85 -11.07
N ARG A 35 7.40 8.47 -11.96
CA ARG A 35 7.83 9.59 -12.80
C ARG A 35 8.24 10.81 -11.96
N ILE A 36 7.48 11.14 -10.91
CA ILE A 36 7.83 12.21 -9.95
C ILE A 36 9.18 11.90 -9.25
N ARG A 37 9.49 10.62 -9.02
CA ARG A 37 10.77 10.16 -8.46
C ARG A 37 11.90 10.08 -9.50
N GLY A 38 11.66 10.50 -10.75
CA GLY A 38 12.65 10.46 -11.83
C GLY A 38 12.81 9.08 -12.46
N VAL A 39 11.86 8.17 -12.26
CA VAL A 39 11.89 6.82 -12.85
C VAL A 39 10.77 6.72 -13.88
N GLU A 40 11.14 6.62 -15.14
CA GLU A 40 10.19 6.44 -16.24
C GLU A 40 9.87 4.94 -16.42
N VAL A 41 8.66 4.54 -16.01
CA VAL A 41 8.19 3.14 -16.10
C VAL A 41 6.76 3.12 -16.58
N ASP A 42 6.49 2.41 -17.68
CA ASP A 42 5.13 2.24 -18.18
C ASP A 42 4.25 1.40 -17.23
N HIS A 43 2.97 1.79 -17.10
CA HIS A 43 1.99 1.08 -16.29
C HIS A 43 1.89 -0.45 -16.57
N ALA A 44 2.11 -0.91 -17.82
CA ALA A 44 2.08 -2.34 -18.12
C ALA A 44 3.26 -3.09 -17.49
N THR A 45 4.41 -2.42 -17.36
CA THR A 45 5.58 -2.97 -16.67
C THR A 45 5.30 -3.12 -15.17
N ILE A 46 4.67 -2.10 -14.57
CA ILE A 46 4.24 -2.15 -13.16
C ILE A 46 3.25 -3.28 -12.94
N GLN A 47 2.28 -3.46 -13.86
CA GLN A 47 1.33 -4.57 -13.78
C GLN A 47 2.03 -5.93 -13.81
N ARG A 48 3.02 -6.13 -14.71
CA ARG A 48 3.81 -7.37 -14.75
C ARG A 48 4.58 -7.62 -13.46
N TRP A 49 5.17 -6.59 -12.87
CA TRP A 49 5.85 -6.70 -11.57
C TRP A 49 4.89 -7.07 -10.45
N VAL A 50 3.72 -6.45 -10.41
CA VAL A 50 2.69 -6.78 -9.42
C VAL A 50 2.30 -8.25 -9.57
N PHE A 51 1.96 -8.73 -10.76
CA PHE A 51 1.62 -10.15 -10.95
C PHE A 51 2.74 -11.11 -10.53
N LYS A 52 4.01 -10.75 -10.78
CA LYS A 52 5.16 -11.61 -10.45
C LYS A 52 5.50 -11.61 -8.95
N PHE A 53 5.52 -10.44 -8.32
CA PHE A 53 6.07 -10.26 -6.96
C PHE A 53 5.00 -10.10 -5.87
N MET A 54 3.73 -9.89 -6.25
CA MET A 54 2.62 -9.80 -5.29
C MET A 54 2.59 -10.96 -4.28
N PRO A 55 2.66 -12.25 -4.66
CA PRO A 55 2.52 -13.33 -3.67
C PRO A 55 3.64 -13.29 -2.61
N GLU A 56 4.89 -13.03 -3.03
CA GLU A 56 6.02 -12.99 -2.11
C GLU A 56 5.94 -11.76 -1.19
N ILE A 57 5.60 -10.59 -1.73
CA ILE A 57 5.46 -9.36 -0.96
C ILE A 57 4.26 -9.44 -0.01
N GLU A 58 3.14 -10.02 -0.44
CA GLU A 58 1.96 -10.16 0.40
C GLU A 58 2.21 -11.05 1.61
N ILE A 59 2.96 -12.15 1.46
CA ILE A 59 3.37 -12.99 2.59
C ILE A 59 4.23 -12.18 3.57
N GLN A 60 5.19 -11.40 3.08
CA GLN A 60 6.04 -10.55 3.93
C GLN A 60 5.25 -9.44 4.62
N MET A 61 4.30 -8.82 3.91
CA MET A 61 3.41 -7.80 4.46
C MET A 61 2.50 -8.38 5.52
N ARG A 62 1.92 -9.56 5.30
CA ARG A 62 1.10 -10.28 6.28
C ARG A 62 1.88 -10.61 7.54
N LYS A 63 3.14 -11.06 7.41
CA LYS A 63 4.03 -11.31 8.56
C LYS A 63 4.33 -10.03 9.36
N ARG A 64 4.47 -8.89 8.69
CA ARG A 64 4.77 -7.59 9.32
C ARG A 64 3.53 -6.89 9.88
N LYS A 65 2.34 -7.21 9.37
CA LYS A 65 1.08 -6.66 9.88
C LYS A 65 0.85 -7.27 11.27
N LYS A 66 0.98 -6.46 12.32
CA LYS A 66 0.61 -6.87 13.69
C LYS A 66 -0.82 -7.42 13.66
N VAL A 67 -1.05 -8.54 14.33
CA VAL A 67 -2.41 -9.04 14.61
C VAL A 67 -3.16 -7.88 15.24
N VAL A 68 -4.18 -7.39 14.54
CA VAL A 68 -5.05 -6.36 15.09
C VAL A 68 -5.69 -7.01 16.30
N GLY A 69 -5.40 -6.50 17.50
CA GLY A 69 -5.95 -7.06 18.72
C GLY A 69 -7.47 -7.16 18.61
N VAL A 70 -8.05 -8.22 19.17
CA VAL A 70 -9.50 -8.52 19.15
C VAL A 70 -10.35 -7.36 19.71
N ARG A 71 -9.72 -6.43 20.44
CA ARG A 71 -10.34 -5.27 21.03
C ARG A 71 -10.26 -4.06 20.10
N TRP A 72 -11.35 -3.83 19.37
CA TRP A 72 -11.61 -2.56 18.72
C TRP A 72 -12.03 -1.54 19.79
N ARG A 73 -11.34 -0.39 19.86
CA ARG A 73 -11.90 0.81 20.50
C ARG A 73 -12.48 1.66 19.38
N MET A 74 -13.79 1.77 19.37
CA MET A 74 -14.54 2.54 18.39
C MET A 74 -14.58 3.99 18.89
N ASP A 75 -13.69 4.85 18.39
CA ASP A 75 -13.74 6.29 18.67
C ASP A 75 -14.81 6.93 17.78
N GLU A 76 -16.07 6.57 17.97
CA GLU A 76 -17.20 7.26 17.33
C GLU A 76 -17.40 8.62 18.00
N THR A 77 -16.78 9.66 17.44
CA THR A 77 -17.14 11.05 17.73
C THR A 77 -18.09 11.53 16.64
N TYR A 78 -19.39 11.49 16.87
CA TYR A 78 -20.36 12.13 15.99
C TYR A 78 -20.50 13.60 16.38
N SER A 79 -20.06 14.49 15.49
CA SER A 79 -20.24 15.94 15.67
C SER A 79 -21.67 16.31 15.31
N VAL A 80 -22.53 16.50 16.31
CA VAL A 80 -23.83 17.17 16.11
C VAL A 80 -23.60 18.69 16.06
N PRO A 81 -24.15 19.43 15.09
CA PRO A 81 -24.04 20.88 15.06
C PRO A 81 -24.71 21.46 16.32
N GLY A 82 -23.88 21.98 17.25
CA GLY A 82 -24.32 22.63 18.49
C GLY A 82 -23.89 21.97 19.81
N SER A 83 -23.26 20.80 19.82
CA SER A 83 -22.62 20.25 21.04
C SER A 83 -21.67 19.08 20.74
N LEU A 84 -20.43 19.17 21.21
CA LEU A 84 -19.57 17.99 21.36
C LEU A 84 -20.08 17.16 22.52
N ARG A 85 -20.60 15.96 22.26
CA ARG A 85 -20.91 14.97 23.30
C ARG A 85 -20.06 13.72 23.04
N TYR A 86 -19.25 13.35 24.03
CA TYR A 86 -18.57 12.06 24.05
C TYR A 86 -19.53 11.03 24.66
N LEU A 87 -19.82 9.95 23.95
CA LEU A 87 -20.43 8.77 24.58
C LEU A 87 -19.32 8.06 25.36
N VAL A 88 -19.48 7.99 26.68
CA VAL A 88 -18.72 7.06 27.51
C VAL A 88 -19.43 5.70 27.37
N PRO A 89 -18.84 4.69 26.72
CA PRO A 89 -19.43 3.36 26.72
C PRO A 89 -19.44 2.79 28.16
N PRO A 90 -20.46 2.00 28.54
CA PRO A 90 -20.56 1.39 29.87
C PRO A 90 -19.42 0.41 30.17
#